data_AF-A0ABD3Q2Z3-F1
#
_entry.id   AF-A0ABD3Q2Z3-F1
#
_cell.length_a   1.000
_cell.length_b   1.000
_cell.length_c   1.000
_cell.angle_alpha   90.00
_cell.angle_beta   90.00
_cell.angle_gamma   90.00
#
_symmetry.space_group_name_H-M   'P 1'
#
loop_
_entity.id
_entity.type
_entity.pdbx_description
1 polymer ?
#
loop_
_entity_poly.entity_id
_entity_poly.type
_entity_poly.pdbx_seq_one_letter_code
_entity_poly.pdbx_strand_id
1 'polypeptide(L)'
;MAKHVKQQFVKKPIGRRFLIWIGQTQHAFGTRMTIWSSGYKVRHISPIEEGAALSQGADLLSESFVFFVSGSVVVYEYHRSSEKEKVKEEARLKEITDESAELQAKLNSLDKRLVSLEEFAKANRRAIVLGVGIGANGKYVEPGELVPINDKEVEMKTPKLKESSPVMKSPDASQRSRRWWWPF
;
A
#
# COMPACT_ATOMS: atom_id res chain seq x y z
N MET A 1 34.45 37.59 23.87
CA MET A 1 34.01 37.35 22.48
C MET A 1 32.52 36.99 22.36
N ALA A 2 32.01 35.95 23.05
CA ALA A 2 30.62 35.46 22.90
C ALA A 2 29.49 36.46 23.24
N LYS A 3 29.67 37.37 24.22
CA LYS A 3 28.65 38.37 24.61
C LYS A 3 28.34 39.35 23.47
N HIS A 4 29.35 39.77 22.71
CA HIS A 4 29.21 40.73 21.62
C HIS A 4 28.55 40.10 20.39
N VAL A 5 28.82 38.83 20.11
CA VAL A 5 28.15 38.08 19.04
C VAL A 5 26.65 37.96 19.33
N LYS A 6 26.27 37.57 20.55
CA LYS A 6 24.85 37.55 20.97
C LYS A 6 24.20 38.93 20.88
N GLN A 7 24.90 39.99 21.28
CA GLN A 7 24.40 41.37 21.17
C GLN A 7 24.22 41.85 19.72
N GLN A 8 25.02 41.34 18.77
CA GLN A 8 24.90 41.72 17.36
C GLN A 8 23.83 40.92 16.62
N PHE A 9 23.56 39.66 17.00
CA PHE A 9 22.45 38.89 16.44
C PHE A 9 21.09 39.41 16.88
N VAL A 10 20.95 39.79 18.16
CA VAL A 10 19.72 40.42 18.68
C VAL A 10 19.44 41.78 18.02
N LYS A 11 20.47 42.47 17.52
CA LYS A 11 20.36 43.77 16.83
C LYS A 11 20.04 43.68 15.34
N LYS A 12 20.02 42.50 14.70
CA LYS A 12 19.70 42.38 13.27
C LYS A 12 18.19 42.68 13.07
N PRO A 13 17.82 43.80 12.43
CA PRO A 13 16.43 44.22 12.33
C PRO A 13 15.59 43.28 11.45
N ILE A 14 16.23 42.52 10.56
CA ILE A 14 15.56 41.52 9.69
C ILE A 14 14.86 40.45 10.52
N GLY A 15 15.55 39.85 11.51
CA GLY A 15 15.00 38.75 12.30
C GLY A 15 13.87 39.24 13.19
N ARG A 16 14.10 40.35 13.90
CA ARG A 16 13.06 40.96 14.74
C ARG A 16 11.82 41.36 13.93
N ARG A 17 11.99 41.94 12.73
CA ARG A 17 10.86 42.33 11.87
C ARG A 17 10.09 41.13 11.32
N PHE A 18 10.79 40.03 11.01
CA PHE A 18 10.17 38.77 10.61
C PHE A 18 9.36 38.15 11.75
N LEU A 19 9.92 38.07 12.96
CA LEU A 19 9.21 37.54 14.12
C LEU A 19 8.01 38.41 14.52
N ILE A 20 8.16 39.74 14.49
CA ILE A 20 7.04 40.65 14.74
C ILE A 20 5.94 40.46 13.68
N TRP A 21 6.32 40.31 12.41
CA TRP A 21 5.34 40.03 11.35
C TRP A 21 4.60 38.71 11.61
N ILE A 22 5.31 37.63 11.97
CA ILE A 22 4.70 36.35 12.34
C ILE A 22 3.75 36.51 13.54
N GLY A 23 4.20 37.14 14.63
CA GLY A 23 3.38 37.33 15.83
C GLY A 23 2.11 38.14 15.54
N GLN A 24 2.22 39.21 14.76
CA GLN A 24 1.06 40.00 14.34
C GLN A 24 0.11 39.19 13.44
N THR A 25 0.64 38.35 12.54
CA THR A 25 -0.19 37.46 11.71
C THR A 25 -0.92 36.42 12.53
N GLN A 26 -0.29 35.83 13.55
CA GLN A 26 -0.91 34.83 14.42
C GLN A 26 -2.09 35.43 15.20
N HIS A 27 -1.88 36.60 15.82
CA HIS A 27 -2.94 37.30 16.54
C HIS A 27 -4.09 37.74 15.61
N ALA A 28 -3.75 38.23 14.41
CA ALA A 28 -4.74 38.62 13.41
C ALA A 28 -5.51 37.41 12.88
N PHE A 29 -4.85 36.26 12.73
CA PHE A 29 -5.47 35.02 12.27
C PHE A 29 -6.47 34.49 13.30
N GLY A 30 -6.07 34.38 14.57
CA GLY A 30 -6.96 33.94 15.65
C GLY A 30 -8.19 34.85 15.78
N THR A 31 -7.97 36.16 15.81
CA THR A 31 -9.06 37.16 15.87
C THR A 31 -9.98 37.06 14.66
N ARG A 32 -9.43 36.89 13.44
CA ARG A 32 -10.24 36.68 12.23
C ARG A 32 -11.07 35.41 12.31
N MET A 33 -10.50 34.31 12.79
CA MET A 33 -11.18 33.02 12.88
C MET A 33 -12.34 33.08 13.89
N THR A 34 -12.15 33.73 15.05
CA THR A 34 -13.21 33.94 16.05
C THR A 34 -14.33 34.83 15.52
N ILE A 35 -13.99 35.93 14.84
CA ILE A 35 -15.00 36.85 14.27
C ILE A 35 -15.76 36.17 13.12
N TRP A 36 -15.05 35.42 12.27
CA TRP A 36 -15.67 34.67 11.18
C TRP A 36 -16.60 33.57 11.72
N SER A 37 -16.18 32.85 12.76
CA SER A 37 -17.01 31.83 13.44
C SER A 37 -18.25 32.41 14.11
N SER A 38 -18.23 33.69 14.51
CA SER A 38 -19.38 34.38 15.09
C SER A 38 -20.28 35.04 14.04
N GLY A 39 -19.97 34.89 12.74
CA GLY A 39 -20.80 35.39 11.63
C GLY A 39 -20.68 36.91 11.38
N TYR A 40 -19.79 37.60 12.08
CA TYR A 40 -19.56 39.04 11.91
C TYR A 40 -18.44 39.32 10.91
N LYS A 41 -18.47 40.51 10.28
CA LYS A 41 -17.43 40.95 9.33
C LYS A 41 -16.32 41.69 10.08
N VAL A 42 -15.07 41.24 9.91
CA VAL A 42 -13.88 41.82 10.56
C VAL A 42 -13.68 43.27 10.10
N ARG A 43 -13.76 44.23 11.03
CA ARG A 43 -13.70 45.68 10.71
C ARG A 43 -12.34 46.32 10.99
N HIS A 44 -11.71 46.02 12.12
CA HIS A 44 -10.36 46.46 12.45
C HIS A 44 -9.75 45.53 13.51
N ILE A 45 -8.48 45.16 13.38
CA ILE A 45 -7.74 44.38 14.39
C ILE A 45 -6.65 45.29 14.92
N SER A 46 -6.64 45.58 16.22
CA SER A 46 -5.59 46.39 16.83
C SER A 46 -4.28 45.59 16.83
N PRO A 47 -3.18 46.14 16.30
CA PRO A 47 -1.88 45.49 16.40
C PRO A 47 -1.43 45.43 17.87
N ILE A 48 -0.88 44.30 18.27
CA ILE A 48 -0.33 44.10 19.62
C ILE A 48 0.99 44.86 19.80
N GLU A 49 1.40 45.13 21.04
CA GLU A 49 2.68 45.75 21.36
C GLU A 49 3.85 44.96 20.74
N GLU A 50 4.87 45.65 20.20
CA GLU A 50 5.99 45.01 19.48
C GLU A 50 6.72 43.94 20.31
N GLY A 51 6.82 44.15 21.62
CA GLY A 51 7.45 43.18 22.55
C GLY A 51 6.68 41.87 22.64
N ALA A 52 5.34 41.93 22.70
CA ALA A 52 4.47 40.76 22.75
C ALA A 52 4.39 40.03 21.40
N ALA A 53 4.42 40.77 20.28
CA ALA A 53 4.50 40.17 18.95
C ALA A 53 5.79 39.39 18.74
N LEU A 54 6.91 39.89 19.28
CA LEU A 54 8.20 39.23 19.18
C LEU A 54 8.21 37.89 19.92
N SER A 55 7.65 37.83 21.13
CA SER A 55 7.56 36.58 21.90
C SER A 55 6.63 35.57 21.23
N GLN A 56 5.43 35.99 20.81
CA GLN A 56 4.49 35.11 20.11
C GLN A 56 5.07 34.57 18.79
N GLY A 57 5.80 35.41 18.04
CA GLY A 57 6.49 34.98 16.83
C GLY A 57 7.61 33.97 17.11
N ALA A 58 8.34 34.14 18.23
CA ALA A 58 9.38 33.20 18.65
C ALA A 58 8.79 31.85 19.07
N ASP A 59 7.70 31.85 19.83
CA ASP A 59 7.02 30.64 20.28
C ASP A 59 6.53 29.83 19.07
N LEU A 60 5.82 30.46 18.14
CA LEU A 60 5.34 29.81 16.92
C LEU A 60 6.48 29.28 16.05
N LEU A 61 7.58 30.02 15.93
CA LEU A 61 8.75 29.59 15.16
C LEU A 61 9.38 28.33 15.77
N SER A 62 9.47 28.27 17.10
CA SER A 62 10.03 27.11 17.81
C SER A 62 9.12 25.88 17.72
N GLU A 63 7.81 26.08 17.81
CA GLU A 63 6.81 25.02 17.66
C GLU A 63 6.82 24.47 16.21
N SER A 64 6.83 25.37 15.22
CA SER A 64 6.92 25.00 13.80
C SER A 64 8.20 24.24 13.47
N PHE A 65 9.31 24.56 14.12
CA PHE A 65 10.57 23.85 13.95
C PHE A 65 10.46 22.39 14.39
N VAL A 66 9.87 22.14 15.57
CA VAL A 66 9.66 20.76 16.07
C VAL A 66 8.72 19.98 15.15
N PHE A 67 7.62 20.61 14.70
CA PHE A 67 6.72 19.99 13.73
C PHE A 67 7.41 19.71 12.39
N PHE A 68 8.25 20.62 11.91
CA PHE A 68 8.97 20.44 10.67
C PHE A 68 9.96 19.26 10.75
N VAL A 69 10.73 19.16 11.83
CA VAL A 69 11.63 18.02 12.06
C VAL A 69 10.84 16.71 12.11
N SER A 70 9.76 16.69 12.89
CA SER A 70 8.92 15.48 13.05
C SER A 70 8.27 15.06 11.72
N GLY A 71 7.68 16.01 11.00
CA GLY A 71 7.08 15.78 9.69
C GLY A 71 8.11 15.36 8.64
N SER A 72 9.30 15.94 8.67
CA SER A 72 10.38 15.57 7.76
C SER A 72 10.81 14.11 7.96
N VAL A 73 10.87 13.61 9.19
CA VAL A 73 11.16 12.20 9.48
C VAL A 73 10.07 11.29 8.89
N VAL A 74 8.80 11.62 9.08
CA VAL A 74 7.68 10.84 8.54
C VAL A 74 7.70 10.81 6.99
N VAL A 75 7.91 11.96 6.36
CA VAL A 75 8.01 12.05 4.89
C VAL A 75 9.24 11.29 4.38
N TYR A 76 10.36 11.36 5.10
CA TYR A 76 11.57 10.61 4.75
C TYR A 76 11.34 9.10 4.84
N GLU A 77 10.69 8.62 5.90
CA GLU A 77 10.31 7.21 6.03
C GLU A 77 9.33 6.78 4.94
N TYR A 78 8.35 7.62 4.61
CA TYR A 78 7.41 7.35 3.52
C TYR A 78 8.13 7.24 2.17
N HIS A 79 9.01 8.20 1.84
CA HIS A 79 9.79 8.17 0.61
C HIS A 79 10.65 6.90 0.55
N ARG A 80 11.35 6.56 1.63
CA ARG A 80 12.15 5.34 1.79
C ARG A 80 11.31 4.06 1.68
N SER A 81 10.08 4.06 2.20
CA SER A 81 9.18 2.89 2.16
C SER A 81 8.60 2.68 0.77
N SER A 82 8.30 3.77 0.06
CA SER A 82 7.68 3.73 -1.27
C SER A 82 8.55 3.00 -2.31
N GLU A 83 9.88 3.10 -2.22
CA GLU A 83 10.79 2.37 -3.11
C GLU A 83 10.70 0.85 -2.90
N LYS A 84 10.53 0.41 -1.65
CA LYS A 84 10.42 -1.02 -1.33
C LYS A 84 9.06 -1.59 -1.69
N GLU A 85 8.00 -0.79 -1.55
CA GLU A 85 6.66 -1.19 -1.96
C GLU A 85 6.55 -1.31 -3.47
N LYS A 86 7.08 -0.36 -4.24
CA LYS A 86 7.12 -0.43 -5.71
C LYS A 86 7.85 -1.66 -6.22
N VAL A 87 9.03 -1.98 -5.67
CA VAL A 87 9.77 -3.19 -6.06
C VAL A 87 9.00 -4.47 -5.71
N LYS A 88 8.28 -4.48 -4.59
CA LYS A 88 7.46 -5.63 -4.18
C LYS A 88 6.20 -5.77 -5.03
N GLU A 89 5.60 -4.66 -5.43
CA GLU A 89 4.46 -4.65 -6.34
C GLU A 89 4.85 -5.08 -7.74
N GLU A 90 5.98 -4.60 -8.27
CA GLU A 90 6.52 -5.04 -9.56
C GLU A 90 6.85 -6.54 -9.55
N ALA A 91 7.40 -7.06 -8.45
CA ALA A 91 7.65 -8.50 -8.31
C ALA A 91 6.35 -9.31 -8.30
N ARG A 92 5.30 -8.83 -7.61
CA ARG A 92 3.98 -9.47 -7.60
C ARG A 92 3.30 -9.44 -8.97
N LEU A 93 3.42 -8.32 -9.69
CA LEU A 93 2.87 -8.20 -11.03
C LEU A 93 3.58 -9.14 -12.00
N LYS A 94 4.90 -9.29 -11.89
CA LYS A 94 5.67 -10.26 -12.69
C LYS A 94 5.26 -11.70 -12.41
N GLU A 95 5.07 -12.07 -11.14
CA GLU A 95 4.60 -13.41 -10.76
C GLU A 95 3.23 -13.71 -11.36
N ILE A 96 2.28 -12.77 -11.27
CA ILE A 96 0.94 -12.92 -11.86
C ILE A 96 1.02 -13.02 -13.38
N THR A 97 1.86 -12.22 -14.04
CA THR A 97 2.01 -12.27 -15.49
C THR A 97 2.60 -13.60 -15.96
N ASP A 98 3.59 -14.12 -15.25
CA ASP A 98 4.24 -15.39 -15.56
C ASP A 98 3.27 -16.57 -15.36
N GLU A 99 2.51 -16.58 -14.25
CA GLU A 99 1.46 -17.57 -14.01
C GLU A 99 0.37 -17.53 -15.09
N SER A 100 -0.05 -16.33 -15.50
CA SER A 100 -1.06 -16.16 -16.55
C SER A 100 -0.58 -16.68 -17.91
N ALA A 101 0.71 -16.46 -18.24
CA ALA A 101 1.31 -16.95 -19.46
C ALA A 101 1.45 -18.48 -19.45
N GLU A 102 1.81 -19.07 -18.32
CA GLU A 102 1.88 -20.53 -18.16
C GLU A 102 0.49 -21.17 -18.29
N LEU A 103 -0.53 -20.59 -17.66
CA LEU A 103 -1.91 -21.06 -17.77
C LEU A 103 -2.43 -20.96 -19.20
N GLN A 104 -2.15 -19.87 -19.92
CA GLN A 104 -2.51 -19.74 -21.34
C GLN A 104 -1.81 -20.79 -22.21
N ALA A 105 -0.54 -21.09 -21.94
CA ALA A 105 0.18 -22.16 -22.65
C ALA A 105 -0.47 -23.54 -22.39
N LYS A 106 -0.89 -23.80 -21.16
CA LYS A 106 -1.63 -25.03 -20.81
C LYS A 106 -2.98 -25.10 -21.52
N LEU A 107 -3.79 -24.03 -21.51
CA LEU A 107 -5.07 -23.98 -22.21
C LEU A 107 -4.91 -24.22 -23.71
N ASN A 108 -3.96 -23.53 -24.35
CA ASN A 108 -3.66 -23.74 -25.77
C ASN A 108 -3.25 -25.18 -26.09
N SER A 109 -2.53 -25.85 -25.18
CA SER A 109 -2.16 -27.26 -25.35
C SER A 109 -3.37 -28.19 -25.23
N LEU A 110 -4.32 -27.88 -24.35
CA LEU A 110 -5.55 -28.65 -24.18
C LEU A 110 -6.50 -28.45 -25.36
N ASP A 111 -6.65 -27.22 -25.86
CA ASP A 111 -7.48 -26.93 -27.03
C ASP A 111 -6.99 -27.69 -28.27
N LYS A 112 -5.68 -27.71 -28.51
CA LYS A 112 -5.08 -28.51 -29.60
C LYS A 112 -5.42 -30.01 -29.47
N ARG A 113 -5.45 -30.53 -28.24
CA ARG A 113 -5.83 -31.93 -27.99
C ARG A 113 -7.31 -32.16 -28.26
N LEU A 114 -8.19 -31.26 -27.81
CA LEU A 114 -9.63 -31.38 -28.06
C LEU A 114 -9.94 -31.36 -29.56
N VAL A 115 -9.31 -30.47 -30.32
CA VAL A 115 -9.45 -30.43 -31.79
C VAL A 115 -9.02 -31.76 -32.41
N SER A 116 -7.87 -32.30 -32.02
CA SER A 116 -7.41 -33.60 -32.56
C SER A 116 -8.39 -34.74 -32.24
N LEU A 117 -8.93 -34.79 -31.02
CA LEU A 117 -9.90 -35.80 -30.61
C LEU A 117 -11.24 -35.65 -31.35
N GLU A 118 -11.69 -34.41 -31.58
CA GLU A 118 -12.90 -34.15 -32.35
C GLU A 118 -12.74 -34.61 -33.81
N GLU A 119 -11.58 -34.36 -34.42
CA GLU A 119 -11.26 -34.84 -35.77
C GLU A 119 -11.26 -36.37 -35.84
N PHE A 120 -10.65 -37.06 -34.86
CA PHE A 120 -10.70 -38.52 -34.78
C PHE A 120 -12.11 -39.06 -34.57
N ALA A 121 -12.88 -38.47 -33.65
CA ALA A 121 -14.25 -38.87 -33.39
C ALA A 121 -15.14 -38.67 -34.62
N LYS A 122 -14.93 -37.58 -35.38
CA LYS A 122 -15.66 -37.27 -36.62
C LYS A 122 -15.26 -38.19 -37.77
N ALA A 123 -13.98 -38.51 -37.91
CA ALA A 123 -13.48 -39.48 -38.89
C ALA A 123 -14.03 -40.89 -38.60
N ASN A 124 -13.97 -41.33 -37.34
CA ASN A 124 -14.49 -42.62 -36.93
C ASN A 124 -16.02 -42.70 -37.07
N ARG A 125 -16.75 -41.63 -36.69
CA ARG A 125 -18.20 -41.54 -36.92
C ARG A 125 -18.54 -41.62 -38.40
N ARG A 126 -17.79 -40.95 -39.28
CA ARG A 126 -17.97 -41.05 -40.74
C ARG A 126 -17.74 -42.47 -41.24
N ALA A 127 -16.71 -43.16 -40.77
CA ALA A 127 -16.43 -44.55 -41.12
C ALA A 127 -17.58 -45.49 -40.69
N ILE A 128 -18.15 -45.29 -39.49
CA ILE A 128 -19.30 -46.04 -38.98
C ILE A 128 -20.57 -45.74 -39.82
N VAL A 129 -20.86 -44.47 -40.10
CA VAL A 129 -22.06 -44.05 -40.85
C VAL A 129 -22.00 -44.48 -42.33
N LEU A 130 -20.82 -44.49 -42.94
CA LEU A 130 -20.60 -45.01 -44.30
C LEU A 130 -20.63 -46.54 -44.38
N GLY A 131 -21.00 -47.24 -43.31
CA GLY A 131 -21.16 -48.70 -43.29
C GLY A 131 -19.83 -49.47 -43.24
N VAL A 132 -18.72 -48.79 -42.91
CA VAL A 132 -17.38 -49.38 -42.79
C VAL A 132 -17.02 -49.67 -41.32
N GLY A 133 -18.00 -49.89 -40.45
CA GLY A 133 -17.81 -50.42 -39.09
C GLY A 133 -19.14 -50.43 -38.34
N ILE A 134 -19.59 -51.49 -37.67
CA ILE A 134 -18.90 -52.32 -36.67
C ILE A 134 -19.16 -53.80 -37.01
N GLY A 135 -18.12 -54.56 -37.38
CA GLY A 135 -18.20 -55.99 -37.67
C GLY A 135 -17.50 -56.42 -38.97
N ALA A 136 -16.56 -57.35 -38.82
CA ALA A 136 -15.80 -58.11 -39.83
C ALA A 136 -14.81 -57.38 -40.77
N ASN A 137 -15.03 -56.16 -41.30
CA ASN A 137 -14.08 -55.56 -42.28
C ASN A 137 -13.82 -54.04 -42.16
N GLY A 138 -14.25 -53.40 -41.06
CA GLY A 138 -14.01 -51.99 -40.83
C GLY A 138 -12.62 -51.71 -40.25
N LYS A 139 -11.73 -51.04 -40.99
CA LYS A 139 -10.40 -50.68 -40.49
C LYS A 139 -10.49 -49.44 -39.60
N TYR A 140 -10.09 -49.59 -38.33
CA TYR A 140 -9.81 -48.47 -37.43
C TYR A 140 -8.76 -47.56 -38.08
N VAL A 141 -9.03 -46.26 -38.12
CA VAL A 141 -8.04 -45.27 -38.55
C VAL A 141 -7.28 -44.86 -37.29
N GLU A 142 -6.02 -45.29 -37.21
CA GLU A 142 -5.16 -44.94 -36.10
C GLU A 142 -4.95 -43.42 -36.04
N PRO A 143 -4.96 -42.84 -34.81
CA PRO A 143 -4.69 -41.43 -34.66
C PRO A 143 -3.28 -41.09 -35.16
N GLY A 144 -3.15 -39.95 -35.85
CA GLY A 144 -1.87 -39.45 -36.35
C GLY A 144 -0.89 -39.04 -35.24
N GLU A 145 0.20 -38.39 -35.63
CA GLU A 145 1.33 -38.03 -34.74
C GLU A 145 0.87 -37.50 -33.37
N LEU A 146 1.34 -38.18 -32.32
CA LEU A 146 0.98 -37.85 -30.94
C LEU A 146 1.44 -36.43 -30.63
N VAL A 147 0.50 -35.53 -30.37
CA VAL A 147 0.83 -34.16 -29.93
C VAL A 147 1.71 -34.29 -28.68
N PRO A 148 2.97 -33.81 -28.70
CA PRO A 148 3.91 -34.06 -27.64
C PRO A 148 3.33 -33.55 -26.32
N ILE A 149 3.40 -34.40 -25.31
CA ILE A 149 3.09 -34.01 -23.95
C ILE A 149 4.23 -33.07 -23.55
N ASN A 150 3.90 -31.81 -23.29
CA ASN A 150 4.84 -30.89 -22.65
C ASN A 150 4.57 -30.96 -21.15
N ASP A 151 4.81 -32.13 -20.59
CA ASP A 151 4.95 -32.46 -19.17
C ASP A 151 6.33 -32.01 -18.71
N LYS A 152 6.63 -30.72 -18.90
CA LYS A 152 7.39 -30.05 -17.85
C LYS A 152 6.54 -30.26 -16.61
N GLU A 153 6.95 -31.20 -15.76
CA GLU A 153 6.52 -31.30 -14.37
C GLU A 153 6.76 -29.92 -13.78
N VAL A 154 5.79 -29.03 -13.92
CA VAL A 154 5.76 -27.79 -13.15
C VAL A 154 5.38 -28.27 -11.78
N GLU A 155 6.42 -28.56 -11.01
CA GLU A 155 6.38 -28.80 -9.58
C GLU A 155 5.46 -27.74 -8.99
N MET A 156 4.23 -28.16 -8.68
CA MET A 156 3.22 -27.29 -8.10
C MET A 156 3.76 -26.95 -6.71
N LYS A 157 4.51 -25.85 -6.60
CA LYS A 157 4.82 -25.25 -5.30
C LYS A 157 3.49 -24.82 -4.73
N THR A 158 2.93 -25.71 -3.93
CA THR A 158 1.75 -25.44 -3.13
C THR A 158 2.00 -24.13 -2.38
N PRO A 159 1.08 -23.16 -2.48
CA PRO A 159 1.24 -21.91 -1.77
C PRO A 159 1.36 -22.25 -0.29
N LYS A 160 2.48 -21.85 0.34
CA LYS A 160 2.59 -21.90 1.80
C LYS A 160 1.49 -21.01 2.36
N LEU A 161 0.35 -21.61 2.69
CA LEU A 161 -0.65 -21.05 3.58
C LEU A 161 0.09 -20.75 4.89
N LYS A 162 0.51 -19.49 5.05
CA LYS A 162 0.91 -18.98 6.35
C LYS A 162 -0.34 -19.09 7.21
N GLU A 163 -0.34 -20.10 8.07
CA GLU A 163 -1.27 -20.24 9.17
C GLU A 163 -1.06 -19.04 10.11
N SER A 164 -1.74 -17.94 9.81
CA SER A 164 -1.86 -16.78 10.68
C SER A 164 -3.32 -16.66 11.08
N SER A 165 -3.76 -17.60 11.91
CA SER A 165 -4.90 -17.42 12.80
C SER A 165 -4.37 -17.57 14.22
N PRO A 166 -4.56 -16.58 15.11
CA PRO A 166 -4.14 -16.72 16.49
C PRO A 166 -4.99 -17.81 17.13
N VAL A 167 -4.37 -18.92 17.51
CA VAL A 167 -4.98 -19.93 18.38
C VAL A 167 -5.38 -19.22 19.67
N MET A 168 -6.69 -18.97 19.85
CA MET A 168 -7.25 -18.61 21.14
C MET A 168 -7.01 -19.79 22.09
N LYS A 169 -6.01 -19.63 22.95
CA LYS A 169 -5.75 -20.53 24.07
C LYS A 169 -6.96 -20.44 25.01
N SER A 170 -7.64 -21.56 25.22
CA SER A 170 -8.65 -21.68 26.27
C SER A 170 -8.03 -21.27 27.62
N PRO A 171 -8.74 -20.52 28.48
CA PRO A 171 -8.19 -20.12 29.76
C PRO A 171 -7.98 -21.35 30.64
N ASP A 172 -6.73 -21.58 31.04
CA ASP A 172 -6.36 -22.54 32.07
C ASP A 172 -7.10 -22.21 33.38
N ALA A 173 -7.84 -23.18 33.89
CA ALA A 173 -8.65 -23.08 35.10
C ALA A 173 -7.82 -22.93 36.39
N SER A 174 -6.48 -22.92 36.31
CA SER A 174 -5.61 -22.81 37.49
C SER A 174 -5.32 -21.38 37.99
N GLN A 175 -5.65 -20.32 37.23
CA GLN A 175 -5.33 -18.93 37.61
C GLN A 175 -6.42 -18.17 38.38
N ARG A 176 -7.48 -18.84 38.84
CA ARG A 176 -8.63 -18.17 39.49
C ARG A 176 -8.44 -17.83 40.98
N SER A 177 -7.22 -17.89 41.53
CA SER A 177 -6.99 -17.78 42.99
C SER A 177 -6.26 -16.52 43.47
N ARG A 178 -6.04 -15.50 42.63
CA ARG A 178 -5.42 -14.24 43.07
C ARG A 178 -6.27 -13.04 42.77
N ARG A 179 -7.47 -13.02 43.35
CA ARG A 179 -8.27 -11.80 43.50
C ARG A 179 -7.90 -11.15 44.82
N TRP A 180 -6.80 -10.41 44.80
CA TRP A 180 -6.44 -9.48 45.87
C TRP A 180 -7.39 -8.29 45.81
N TRP A 181 -8.17 -8.17 46.89
CA TRP A 181 -8.79 -6.95 47.38
C TRP A 181 -7.89 -5.73 47.21
N TRP A 182 -8.44 -4.60 46.75
CA TRP A 182 -8.15 -3.28 47.34
C TRP A 182 -9.39 -2.38 47.23
N PRO A 183 -9.77 -1.68 48.32
CA PRO A 183 -10.84 -0.69 48.33
C PRO A 183 -10.26 0.70 48.04
N PHE A 184 -10.97 1.50 47.25
CA PHE A 184 -11.02 2.96 47.31
C PHE A 184 -12.24 3.44 46.53
#